data_AF-A0A7S1Z8U1-F1
#
_entry.id   AF-A0A7S1Z8U1-F1
#
_cell.length_a   1.000
_cell.length_b   1.000
_cell.length_c   1.000
_cell.angle_alpha   90.00
_cell.angle_beta   90.00
_cell.angle_gamma   90.00
#
_symmetry.space_group_name_H-M   'P 1'
#
loop_
_entity.id
_entity.type
_entity.pdbx_description
1 polymer ?
#
loop_
_entity_poly.entity_id
_entity_poly.type
_entity_poly.pdbx_seq_one_letter_code
_entity_poly.pdbx_strand_id
1 'polypeptide(L)'
;PRYCHPIRIENEKQQWEGTDHSDQQLLQITWSNTKPQKGVNLLSYYDIEWLKSWRYDDGALRDRRAKTEVTTEQAIKSISKGGAGVDTKSKLVEVKFDEIIHFDDEKDKLLVLFKAIFTHGAAIVKNCPDVDEGPTSPVTVIARALAGSLSHGSLYGDLFHVRAEPNANNIAYTSVPLCPHQDLAYYESKPGLQILHCATMDPDLIGGESVLIDGMAAAEKFRQIAPDHFRTLVTCPATFVKQRDGACMTYLRPHVVLKEGPDMNDIDREIVAVNWSPPFEGPLCLPPDQVRSYYAAHAAFERMIDNSLQTRDSFVTAFLSEGELAQLGE
;
A
#
# COMPACT_ATOMS: atom_id res chain seq x y z
N PRO A 1 36.31 -11.76 -7.66
CA PRO A 1 36.16 -11.30 -9.06
C PRO A 1 37.54 -11.12 -9.74
N ARG A 2 38.12 -12.19 -10.28
CA ARG A 2 39.47 -12.20 -10.92
C ARG A 2 39.41 -12.52 -12.42
N TYR A 3 38.37 -12.07 -13.13
CA TYR A 3 38.25 -12.31 -14.56
C TYR A 3 37.54 -11.13 -15.25
N CYS A 4 38.21 -9.99 -15.35
CA CYS A 4 37.84 -8.94 -16.30
C CYS A 4 39.11 -8.51 -17.04
N HIS A 5 39.15 -8.79 -18.34
CA HIS A 5 40.10 -8.18 -19.27
C HIS A 5 39.75 -6.69 -19.46
N PRO A 6 40.65 -5.87 -20.06
CA PRO A 6 40.40 -4.45 -20.24
C PRO A 6 39.06 -4.19 -20.95
N ILE A 7 38.21 -3.37 -20.33
CA ILE A 7 36.97 -2.89 -20.95
C ILE A 7 37.38 -1.99 -22.12
N ARG A 8 37.10 -2.43 -23.34
CA ARG A 8 37.35 -1.63 -24.55
C ARG A 8 36.06 -0.87 -24.86
N ILE A 9 36.09 0.45 -24.67
CA ILE A 9 35.00 1.32 -25.12
C ILE A 9 35.26 1.59 -26.60
N GLU A 10 34.59 0.85 -27.48
CA GLU A 10 34.66 1.08 -28.92
C GLU A 10 33.55 2.07 -29.33
N ASN A 11 33.94 3.24 -29.82
CA ASN A 11 33.03 4.23 -30.44
C ASN A 11 32.71 3.80 -31.88
N GLU A 12 32.23 2.58 -32.10
CA GLU A 12 31.85 2.12 -33.43
C GLU A 12 30.37 2.43 -33.71
N LYS A 13 30.13 3.25 -34.73
CA LYS A 13 28.82 3.38 -35.37
C LYS A 13 28.53 2.09 -36.14
N GLN A 14 27.90 1.11 -35.49
CA GLN A 14 27.36 -0.04 -36.22
C GLN A 14 26.00 0.32 -36.82
N GLN A 15 25.93 0.30 -38.15
CA GLN A 15 24.65 0.34 -38.88
C GLN A 15 23.95 -1.01 -38.69
N TRP A 16 22.79 -0.97 -38.04
CA TRP A 16 21.87 -2.10 -37.99
C TRP A 16 20.96 -2.02 -39.23
N GLU A 17 20.81 -3.12 -39.98
CA GLU A 17 19.77 -3.23 -41.00
C GLU A 17 18.41 -3.32 -40.29
N GLY A 18 17.80 -2.15 -40.09
CA GLY A 18 16.54 -1.97 -39.37
C GLY A 18 16.73 -0.99 -38.22
N THR A 19 16.15 0.21 -38.40
CA THR A 19 16.17 1.38 -37.50
C THR A 19 17.53 2.07 -37.31
N ASP A 20 17.61 3.31 -37.81
CA ASP A 20 18.74 4.23 -37.70
C ASP A 20 18.93 4.67 -36.22
N HIS A 21 19.91 4.08 -35.54
CA HIS A 21 20.32 4.41 -34.16
C HIS A 21 21.63 5.23 -34.13
N SER A 22 21.89 6.07 -35.15
CA SER A 22 23.19 6.73 -35.39
C SER A 22 23.77 7.62 -34.28
N ASP A 23 23.02 7.84 -33.17
CA ASP A 23 23.43 8.63 -32.00
C ASP A 23 23.51 7.85 -30.66
N GLN A 24 23.16 6.56 -30.60
CA GLN A 24 23.25 5.80 -29.33
C GLN A 24 24.66 5.25 -29.08
N GLN A 25 25.30 5.70 -28.00
CA GLN A 25 26.57 5.15 -27.54
C GLN A 25 26.34 3.81 -26.83
N LEU A 26 27.03 2.76 -27.26
CA LEU A 26 26.94 1.42 -26.67
C LEU A 26 28.29 1.00 -26.07
N LEU A 27 28.25 0.31 -24.94
CA LEU A 27 29.37 -0.47 -24.41
C LEU A 27 29.29 -1.90 -24.92
N GLN A 28 30.31 -2.35 -25.64
CA GLN A 28 30.46 -3.73 -26.08
C GLN A 28 31.36 -4.52 -25.11
N ILE A 29 30.92 -5.70 -24.68
CA ILE A 29 31.69 -6.63 -23.84
C ILE A 29 31.79 -7.97 -24.56
N THR A 30 33.03 -8.46 -24.68
CA THR A 30 33.33 -9.80 -25.19
C THR A 30 33.70 -10.71 -24.02
N TRP A 31 32.88 -11.73 -23.75
CA TRP A 31 33.09 -12.68 -22.66
C TRP A 31 33.91 -13.88 -23.14
N SER A 32 34.98 -14.21 -22.41
CA SER A 32 35.76 -15.43 -22.66
C SER A 32 35.02 -16.65 -22.13
N ASN A 33 34.64 -17.58 -23.00
CA ASN A 33 33.98 -18.81 -22.58
C ASN A 33 35.02 -19.79 -21.99
N THR A 34 34.85 -20.20 -20.73
CA THR A 34 35.77 -21.16 -20.07
C THR A 34 35.44 -22.63 -20.39
N LYS A 35 34.39 -22.91 -21.19
CA LYS A 35 34.11 -24.26 -21.72
C LYS A 35 34.16 -24.27 -23.25
N PRO A 36 35.13 -24.98 -23.86
CA PRO A 36 35.52 -24.85 -25.27
C PRO A 36 34.62 -25.61 -26.26
N GLN A 37 33.30 -25.71 -26.05
CA GLN A 37 32.49 -26.56 -26.93
C GLN A 37 31.92 -25.91 -28.19
N LYS A 38 31.94 -24.59 -28.36
CA LYS A 38 31.76 -23.94 -29.67
C LYS A 38 32.49 -22.60 -29.60
N GLY A 39 33.47 -22.39 -30.48
CA GLY A 39 34.37 -21.21 -30.51
C GLY A 39 33.70 -19.88 -30.84
N VAL A 40 32.56 -19.58 -30.22
CA VAL A 40 31.84 -18.31 -30.33
C VAL A 40 32.07 -17.57 -29.01
N ASN A 41 32.79 -16.46 -29.08
CA ASN A 41 32.86 -15.52 -27.96
C ASN A 41 31.46 -14.92 -27.76
N LEU A 42 30.96 -14.90 -26.53
CA LEU A 42 29.69 -14.26 -26.24
C LEU A 42 29.91 -12.74 -26.24
N LEU A 43 29.13 -12.03 -27.06
CA LEU A 43 29.12 -10.57 -27.12
C LEU A 43 27.88 -10.04 -26.41
N SER A 44 28.03 -8.95 -25.69
CA SER A 44 26.93 -8.20 -25.05
C SER A 44 27.09 -6.72 -25.34
N TYR A 45 25.98 -6.05 -25.61
CA TYR A 45 25.92 -4.60 -25.84
C TYR A 45 25.05 -3.96 -24.78
N TYR A 46 25.49 -2.82 -24.25
CA TYR A 46 24.77 -2.07 -23.23
C TYR A 46 24.67 -0.61 -23.66
N ASP A 47 23.45 -0.07 -23.68
CA ASP A 47 23.24 1.35 -23.90
C ASP A 47 23.87 2.17 -22.76
N ILE A 48 24.63 3.22 -23.13
CA ILE A 48 25.37 4.03 -22.14
C ILE A 48 24.41 4.84 -21.25
N GLU A 49 23.27 5.29 -21.75
CA GLU A 49 22.27 5.99 -20.94
C GLU A 49 21.56 5.03 -19.98
N TRP A 50 21.33 3.78 -20.40
CA TRP A 50 20.92 2.71 -19.50
C TRP A 50 21.97 2.50 -18.40
N LEU A 51 23.25 2.34 -18.74
CA LEU A 51 24.32 2.18 -17.75
C LEU A 51 24.41 3.36 -16.76
N LYS A 52 24.25 4.59 -17.24
CA LYS A 52 24.20 5.80 -16.39
C LYS A 52 22.99 5.82 -15.46
N SER A 53 21.83 5.36 -15.93
CA SER A 53 20.60 5.28 -15.14
C SER A 53 20.70 4.21 -14.04
N TRP A 54 21.49 3.15 -14.28
CA TRP A 54 21.64 2.00 -13.39
C TRP A 54 22.97 1.96 -12.60
N ARG A 55 23.67 3.11 -12.46
CA ARG A 55 24.89 3.18 -11.64
C ARG A 55 24.63 2.76 -10.19
N TYR A 56 25.57 2.05 -9.57
CA TYR A 56 25.43 1.52 -8.21
C TYR A 56 26.05 2.42 -7.12
N ASP A 57 26.51 3.62 -7.47
CA ASP A 57 27.02 4.56 -6.48
C ASP A 57 25.89 5.12 -5.59
N ASP A 58 26.25 5.52 -4.36
CA ASP A 58 25.28 6.02 -3.37
C ASP A 58 24.47 7.22 -3.86
N GLY A 59 25.02 8.03 -4.78
CA GLY A 59 24.32 9.16 -5.38
C GLY A 59 23.23 8.68 -6.33
N ALA A 60 23.59 7.81 -7.28
CA ALA A 60 22.64 7.23 -8.23
C ALA A 60 21.56 6.36 -7.54
N LEU A 61 21.91 5.63 -6.48
CA LEU A 61 20.95 4.89 -5.68
C LEU A 61 19.96 5.84 -4.99
N ARG A 62 20.43 6.94 -4.40
CA ARG A 62 19.57 7.98 -3.80
C ARG A 62 18.67 8.65 -4.84
N ASP A 63 19.21 9.02 -6.00
CA ASP A 63 18.42 9.65 -7.07
C ASP A 63 17.36 8.71 -7.64
N ARG A 64 17.69 7.43 -7.83
CA ARG A 64 16.69 6.42 -8.25
C ARG A 64 15.61 6.29 -7.19
N ARG A 65 15.98 6.12 -5.93
CA ARG A 65 15.02 6.06 -4.82
C ARG A 65 14.13 7.30 -4.78
N ALA A 66 14.67 8.51 -4.87
CA ALA A 66 13.87 9.73 -4.90
C ALA A 66 12.90 9.82 -6.11
N LYS A 67 13.19 9.11 -7.21
CA LYS A 67 12.34 9.08 -8.41
C LYS A 67 11.35 7.91 -8.45
N THR A 68 11.63 6.81 -7.75
CA THR A 68 10.87 5.56 -7.84
C THR A 68 10.24 5.12 -6.53
N GLU A 69 10.83 5.46 -5.38
CA GLU A 69 10.23 5.28 -4.07
C GLU A 69 9.28 6.44 -3.82
N VAL A 70 8.01 6.12 -3.60
CA VAL A 70 7.04 7.08 -3.08
C VAL A 70 7.16 7.03 -1.56
N THR A 71 7.65 8.12 -0.97
CA THR A 71 7.72 8.26 0.48
C THR A 71 6.32 8.54 1.01
N THR A 72 5.86 7.69 1.92
CA THR A 72 4.50 7.73 2.50
C THR A 72 4.32 8.82 3.55
N GLU A 73 5.35 9.63 3.82
CA GLU A 73 5.19 10.82 4.64
C GLU A 73 4.11 11.71 4.03
N GLN A 74 2.96 11.80 4.72
CA GLN A 74 1.89 12.76 4.47
C GLN A 74 0.96 12.43 3.30
N ALA A 75 0.70 11.15 3.00
CA ALA A 75 -0.19 10.71 1.93
C ALA A 75 -1.60 11.36 1.98
N ILE A 76 -2.21 11.44 3.18
CA ILE A 76 -3.49 12.14 3.38
C ILE A 76 -3.29 13.65 3.66
N LYS A 77 -2.19 14.04 4.32
CA LYS A 77 -1.94 15.43 4.71
C LYS A 77 -1.53 16.32 3.51
N SER A 78 -0.96 15.77 2.44
CA SER A 78 -0.69 16.50 1.19
C SER A 78 -1.94 17.06 0.54
N ILE A 79 -3.10 16.43 0.78
CA ILE A 79 -4.40 16.85 0.27
C ILE A 79 -4.94 18.08 1.06
N SER A 80 -4.47 18.28 2.30
CA SER A 80 -4.94 19.34 3.21
C SER A 80 -4.19 20.68 3.11
N LYS A 81 -3.13 20.80 2.29
CA LYS A 81 -2.38 22.07 2.14
C LYS A 81 -3.10 23.08 1.23
N GLY A 82 -4.33 23.42 1.58
CA GLY A 82 -4.91 24.74 1.30
C GLY A 82 -4.63 25.66 2.49
N GLY A 83 -4.10 26.86 2.24
CA GLY A 83 -3.64 27.79 3.29
C GLY A 83 -4.70 28.13 4.35
N ALA A 84 -4.21 28.66 5.48
CA ALA A 84 -4.99 29.09 6.64
C ALA A 84 -6.31 29.78 6.22
N GLY A 85 -7.44 29.12 6.49
CA GLY A 85 -8.79 29.65 6.27
C GLY A 85 -9.63 28.96 5.18
N VAL A 86 -9.26 27.78 4.68
CA VAL A 86 -10.02 27.09 3.63
C VAL A 86 -10.39 25.66 4.05
N ASP A 87 -11.68 25.35 3.86
CA ASP A 87 -12.39 24.06 3.99
C ASP A 87 -11.49 22.80 4.13
N THR A 88 -11.39 22.25 5.35
CA THR A 88 -10.54 21.11 5.71
C THR A 88 -11.10 19.76 5.28
N LYS A 89 -11.68 19.66 4.07
CA LYS A 89 -11.93 18.38 3.43
C LYS A 89 -10.76 18.08 2.52
N SER A 90 -9.83 17.27 3.02
CA SER A 90 -8.92 16.50 2.17
C SER A 90 -9.77 15.80 1.11
N LYS A 91 -9.71 16.26 -0.15
CA LYS A 91 -10.45 15.66 -1.25
C LYS A 91 -9.61 14.54 -1.87
N LEU A 92 -9.97 13.30 -1.55
CA LEU A 92 -9.45 12.12 -2.23
C LEU A 92 -9.60 12.29 -3.75
N VAL A 93 -8.71 11.67 -4.52
CA VAL A 93 -8.81 11.71 -5.98
C VAL A 93 -10.08 10.97 -6.39
N GLU A 94 -10.93 11.66 -7.15
CA GLU A 94 -12.18 11.11 -7.68
C GLU A 94 -12.02 10.82 -9.18
N VAL A 95 -12.40 9.62 -9.59
CA VAL A 95 -12.40 9.16 -10.99
C VAL A 95 -13.77 8.57 -11.30
N LYS A 96 -14.31 8.76 -12.51
CA LYS A 96 -15.59 8.14 -12.89
C LYS A 96 -15.37 6.72 -13.40
N PHE A 97 -16.25 5.79 -13.04
CA PHE A 97 -16.19 4.38 -13.44
C PHE A 97 -16.04 4.23 -14.97
N ASP A 98 -16.89 4.91 -15.74
CA ASP A 98 -16.86 4.82 -17.21
C ASP A 98 -15.54 5.27 -17.84
N GLU A 99 -14.84 6.23 -17.22
CA GLU A 99 -13.56 6.71 -17.73
C GLU A 99 -12.41 5.74 -17.44
N ILE A 100 -12.58 4.82 -16.49
CA ILE A 100 -11.58 3.78 -16.18
C ILE A 100 -11.69 2.63 -17.18
N ILE A 101 -12.91 2.26 -17.56
CA ILE A 101 -13.17 1.10 -18.43
C ILE A 101 -13.01 1.43 -19.93
N HIS A 102 -13.11 2.71 -20.34
CA HIS A 102 -12.90 3.14 -21.71
C HIS A 102 -11.50 3.74 -21.85
N PHE A 103 -10.58 2.96 -22.43
CA PHE A 103 -9.20 3.38 -22.64
C PHE A 103 -9.14 4.50 -23.70
N ASP A 104 -8.62 5.66 -23.31
CA ASP A 104 -8.31 6.79 -24.19
C ASP A 104 -6.82 7.12 -23.99
N ASP A 105 -6.02 7.02 -25.07
CA ASP A 105 -4.56 7.14 -25.08
C ASP A 105 -4.06 8.48 -24.49
N GLU A 106 -4.90 9.53 -24.47
CA GLU A 106 -4.52 10.84 -23.94
C GLU A 106 -4.83 11.03 -22.45
N LYS A 107 -5.71 10.22 -21.85
CA LYS A 107 -6.25 10.42 -20.49
C LYS A 107 -6.51 9.10 -19.77
N ASP A 108 -5.46 8.30 -19.58
CA ASP A 108 -5.55 7.06 -18.83
C ASP A 108 -5.96 7.30 -17.37
N LYS A 109 -7.27 7.23 -17.11
CA LYS A 109 -7.86 7.40 -15.77
C LYS A 109 -7.60 6.20 -14.87
N LEU A 110 -7.31 5.04 -15.43
CA LEU A 110 -6.82 3.89 -14.66
C LEU A 110 -5.44 4.23 -14.08
N LEU A 111 -4.54 4.82 -14.86
CA LEU A 111 -3.24 5.29 -14.35
C LEU A 111 -3.39 6.39 -13.28
N VAL A 112 -4.36 7.30 -13.44
CA VAL A 112 -4.66 8.32 -12.41
C VAL A 112 -5.13 7.66 -11.11
N LEU A 113 -6.03 6.68 -11.21
CA LEU A 113 -6.51 5.89 -10.07
C LEU A 113 -5.34 5.17 -9.37
N PHE A 114 -4.51 4.42 -10.11
CA PHE A 114 -3.33 3.73 -9.59
C PHE A 114 -2.37 4.67 -8.88
N LYS A 115 -2.04 5.81 -9.50
CA LYS A 115 -1.15 6.81 -8.90
C LYS A 115 -1.74 7.33 -7.60
N ALA A 116 -3.03 7.65 -7.58
CA ALA A 116 -3.69 8.16 -6.39
C ALA A 116 -3.65 7.15 -5.23
N ILE A 117 -3.93 5.87 -5.49
CA ILE A 117 -3.83 4.81 -4.47
C ILE A 117 -2.40 4.68 -3.97
N PHE A 118 -1.43 4.67 -4.88
CA PHE A 118 -0.02 4.51 -4.52
C PHE A 118 0.56 5.72 -3.76
N THR A 119 0.11 6.94 -4.05
CA THR A 119 0.61 8.16 -3.41
C THR A 119 -0.18 8.59 -2.18
N HIS A 120 -1.49 8.34 -2.16
CA HIS A 120 -2.39 8.81 -1.10
C HIS A 120 -2.93 7.69 -0.20
N GLY A 121 -2.68 6.43 -0.57
CA GLY A 121 -3.28 5.27 0.10
C GLY A 121 -4.77 5.09 -0.21
N ALA A 122 -5.43 6.03 -0.87
CA ALA A 122 -6.84 5.89 -1.22
C ALA A 122 -7.29 6.74 -2.42
N ALA A 123 -8.36 6.29 -3.06
CA ALA A 123 -9.06 6.99 -4.13
C ALA A 123 -10.55 6.62 -4.16
N ILE A 124 -11.34 7.44 -4.85
CA ILE A 124 -12.78 7.26 -5.00
C ILE A 124 -13.13 7.03 -6.48
N VAL A 125 -13.89 5.98 -6.76
CA VAL A 125 -14.51 5.76 -8.08
C VAL A 125 -16.00 6.09 -8.01
N LYS A 126 -16.44 7.07 -8.79
CA LYS A 126 -17.81 7.63 -8.84
C LYS A 126 -18.62 7.02 -9.97
N ASN A 127 -19.94 7.12 -9.87
CA ASN A 127 -20.90 6.70 -10.90
C ASN A 127 -20.75 5.22 -11.25
N CYS A 128 -20.52 4.38 -10.24
CA CYS A 128 -20.45 2.95 -10.43
C CYS A 128 -21.85 2.41 -10.81
N PRO A 129 -21.94 1.44 -11.75
CA PRO A 129 -23.19 0.74 -12.03
C PRO A 129 -23.80 0.09 -10.78
N ASP A 130 -25.12 0.10 -10.69
CA ASP A 130 -25.89 -0.58 -9.64
C ASP A 130 -25.95 -2.10 -9.90
N VAL A 131 -24.79 -2.74 -9.75
CA VAL A 131 -24.58 -4.18 -9.89
C VAL A 131 -23.69 -4.63 -8.74
N ASP A 132 -24.21 -5.41 -7.80
CA ASP A 132 -23.50 -5.84 -6.60
C ASP A 132 -22.86 -7.23 -6.73
N GLU A 133 -23.20 -8.02 -7.75
CA GLU A 133 -22.70 -9.37 -7.94
C GLU A 133 -22.11 -9.67 -9.34
N GLY A 134 -21.30 -10.72 -9.41
CA GLY A 134 -20.81 -11.29 -10.65
C GLY A 134 -19.66 -10.54 -11.32
N PRO A 135 -19.26 -10.96 -12.54
CA PRO A 135 -18.04 -10.51 -13.20
C PRO A 135 -18.10 -9.05 -13.70
N THR A 136 -19.29 -8.46 -13.75
CA THR A 136 -19.55 -7.08 -14.18
C THR A 136 -19.79 -6.14 -13.01
N SER A 137 -19.76 -6.63 -11.76
CA SER A 137 -19.82 -5.77 -10.59
C SER A 137 -18.65 -4.77 -10.59
N PRO A 138 -18.84 -3.53 -10.13
CA PRO A 138 -17.79 -2.52 -10.08
C PRO A 138 -16.54 -3.01 -9.33
N VAL A 139 -16.74 -3.72 -8.21
CA VAL A 139 -15.65 -4.32 -7.43
C VAL A 139 -14.82 -5.28 -8.28
N THR A 140 -15.46 -6.19 -9.01
CA THR A 140 -14.74 -7.18 -9.83
C THR A 140 -14.01 -6.53 -11.00
N VAL A 141 -14.65 -5.56 -11.66
CA VAL A 141 -14.07 -4.85 -12.81
C VAL A 141 -12.83 -4.07 -12.36
N ILE A 142 -12.94 -3.28 -11.30
CA ILE A 142 -11.83 -2.49 -10.75
C ILE A 142 -10.72 -3.41 -10.21
N ALA A 143 -11.06 -4.46 -9.45
CA ALA A 143 -10.08 -5.41 -8.94
C ALA A 143 -9.26 -6.08 -10.06
N ARG A 144 -9.91 -6.49 -11.16
CA ARG A 144 -9.22 -7.08 -12.32
C ARG A 144 -8.35 -6.05 -13.04
N ALA A 145 -8.83 -4.83 -13.21
CA ALA A 145 -8.04 -3.75 -13.82
C ALA A 145 -6.79 -3.42 -13.00
N LEU A 146 -6.89 -3.51 -11.66
CA LEU A 146 -5.82 -3.10 -10.76
C LEU A 146 -4.82 -4.21 -10.40
N ALA A 147 -5.32 -5.41 -10.12
CA ALA A 147 -4.54 -6.51 -9.55
C ALA A 147 -4.60 -7.80 -10.40
N GLY A 148 -5.31 -7.79 -11.53
CA GLY A 148 -5.51 -8.96 -12.39
C GLY A 148 -6.54 -9.96 -11.87
N SER A 149 -6.63 -10.16 -10.55
CA SER A 149 -7.64 -11.01 -9.92
C SER A 149 -8.00 -10.57 -8.51
N LEU A 150 -9.19 -10.95 -8.05
CA LEU A 150 -9.56 -10.94 -6.64
C LEU A 150 -8.73 -12.01 -5.89
N SER A 151 -8.48 -11.79 -4.61
CA SER A 151 -7.69 -12.68 -3.76
C SER A 151 -8.37 -12.86 -2.40
N HIS A 152 -7.86 -13.78 -1.57
CA HIS A 152 -8.35 -14.02 -0.21
C HIS A 152 -9.81 -14.52 -0.10
N GLY A 153 -10.40 -15.02 -1.19
CA GLY A 153 -11.78 -15.50 -1.22
C GLY A 153 -12.05 -16.83 -0.49
N SER A 154 -11.04 -17.48 0.10
CA SER A 154 -11.21 -18.80 0.73
C SER A 154 -12.11 -18.79 1.98
N LEU A 155 -12.12 -17.69 2.75
CA LEU A 155 -12.94 -17.58 3.97
C LEU A 155 -14.25 -16.81 3.78
N TYR A 156 -14.24 -15.78 2.94
CA TYR A 156 -15.39 -14.87 2.79
C TYR A 156 -15.97 -14.84 1.37
N GLY A 157 -15.39 -15.60 0.43
CA GLY A 157 -15.67 -15.46 -1.00
C GLY A 157 -14.90 -14.31 -1.65
N ASP A 158 -14.83 -14.33 -2.98
CA ASP A 158 -14.15 -13.27 -3.76
C ASP A 158 -14.87 -11.92 -3.67
N LEU A 159 -16.18 -11.95 -3.39
CA LEU A 159 -17.02 -10.80 -3.10
C LEU A 159 -17.85 -11.15 -1.85
N PHE A 160 -17.98 -10.18 -0.95
CA PHE A 160 -18.83 -10.32 0.24
C PHE A 160 -19.64 -9.03 0.44
N HIS A 161 -20.86 -9.20 0.93
CA HIS A 161 -21.78 -8.10 1.17
C HIS A 161 -21.74 -7.68 2.64
N VAL A 162 -21.50 -6.41 2.87
CA VAL A 162 -21.58 -5.82 4.21
C VAL A 162 -22.96 -5.22 4.39
N ARG A 163 -23.83 -5.93 5.11
CA ARG A 163 -25.20 -5.52 5.41
C ARG A 163 -25.45 -5.73 6.90
N ALA A 164 -26.21 -4.84 7.53
CA ALA A 164 -26.62 -5.05 8.91
C ALA A 164 -27.61 -6.21 8.99
N GLU A 165 -27.28 -7.26 9.74
CA GLU A 165 -28.09 -8.48 9.85
C GLU A 165 -28.52 -8.78 11.30
N PRO A 166 -29.74 -9.30 11.51
CA PRO A 166 -30.12 -9.87 12.81
C PRO A 166 -29.23 -11.08 13.13
N ASN A 167 -28.55 -11.08 14.28
CA ASN A 167 -27.62 -12.14 14.73
C ASN A 167 -26.32 -12.29 13.89
N ALA A 168 -25.69 -11.16 13.54
CA ALA A 168 -24.40 -11.11 12.87
C ALA A 168 -23.29 -11.96 13.51
N ASN A 169 -22.55 -12.71 12.69
CA ASN A 169 -21.36 -13.47 13.10
C ASN A 169 -20.05 -12.66 13.07
N ASN A 170 -20.09 -11.48 12.45
CA ASN A 170 -19.01 -10.50 12.31
C ASN A 170 -19.52 -9.11 12.69
N ILE A 171 -18.70 -8.32 13.39
CA ILE A 171 -19.05 -6.96 13.80
C ILE A 171 -19.35 -6.05 12.61
N ALA A 172 -18.74 -6.33 11.45
CA ALA A 172 -19.02 -5.64 10.19
C ALA A 172 -20.49 -5.73 9.73
N TYR A 173 -21.24 -6.74 10.18
CA TYR A 173 -22.66 -6.93 9.85
C TYR A 173 -23.59 -6.39 10.95
N THR A 174 -23.10 -5.45 11.76
CA THR A 174 -23.87 -4.79 12.83
C THR A 174 -23.94 -3.28 12.61
N SER A 175 -24.84 -2.59 13.33
CA SER A 175 -24.91 -1.12 13.36
C SER A 175 -23.99 -0.48 14.40
N VAL A 176 -23.12 -1.25 15.04
CA VAL A 176 -22.15 -0.74 16.02
C VAL A 176 -21.01 -0.04 15.27
N PRO A 177 -20.56 1.15 15.70
CA PRO A 177 -19.42 1.81 15.10
C PRO A 177 -18.19 0.91 15.08
N LEU A 178 -17.59 0.75 13.90
CA LEU A 178 -16.31 0.06 13.76
C LEU A 178 -15.21 1.05 14.11
N CYS A 179 -14.37 0.67 15.08
CA CYS A 179 -13.14 1.41 15.32
C CYS A 179 -12.23 1.30 14.10
N PRO A 180 -11.30 2.25 13.88
CA PRO A 180 -10.29 2.12 12.85
C PRO A 180 -9.59 0.77 12.91
N HIS A 181 -9.52 0.08 11.77
CA HIS A 181 -8.89 -1.23 11.64
C HIS A 181 -8.44 -1.46 10.19
N GLN A 182 -7.52 -2.40 10.03
CA GLN A 182 -7.19 -3.07 8.78
C GLN A 182 -7.83 -4.47 8.81
N ASP A 183 -8.20 -4.97 7.65
CA ASP A 183 -8.86 -6.26 7.53
C ASP A 183 -7.84 -7.41 7.48
N LEU A 184 -8.30 -8.59 7.88
CA LEU A 184 -7.57 -9.86 7.69
C LEU A 184 -6.15 -9.89 8.29
N ALA A 185 -5.87 -9.12 9.35
CA ALA A 185 -4.53 -9.02 9.97
C ALA A 185 -3.95 -10.36 10.48
N TYR A 186 -4.78 -11.39 10.58
CA TYR A 186 -4.42 -12.76 10.94
C TYR A 186 -3.92 -13.63 9.77
N TYR A 187 -3.97 -13.14 8.52
CA TYR A 187 -3.28 -13.78 7.39
C TYR A 187 -1.79 -13.46 7.41
N GLU A 188 -0.93 -14.39 6.98
CA GLU A 188 0.50 -14.14 6.79
C GLU A 188 0.73 -13.02 5.76
N SER A 189 0.19 -13.20 4.56
CA SER A 189 0.07 -12.14 3.54
C SER A 189 -1.32 -11.52 3.66
N LYS A 190 -1.41 -10.28 4.14
CA LYS A 190 -2.66 -9.51 4.17
C LYS A 190 -3.02 -9.02 2.76
N PRO A 191 -4.28 -8.68 2.47
CA PRO A 191 -4.60 -7.93 1.27
C PRO A 191 -3.86 -6.58 1.27
N GLY A 192 -3.20 -6.23 0.16
CA GLY A 192 -2.57 -4.91 0.03
C GLY A 192 -3.54 -3.83 -0.42
N LEU A 193 -4.70 -4.22 -0.95
CA LEU A 193 -5.75 -3.34 -1.43
C LEU A 193 -7.11 -3.87 -1.00
N GLN A 194 -7.95 -2.99 -0.48
CA GLN A 194 -9.35 -3.26 -0.18
C GLN A 194 -10.24 -2.37 -1.03
N ILE A 195 -11.30 -2.95 -1.60
CA ILE A 195 -12.26 -2.27 -2.48
C ILE A 195 -13.64 -2.40 -1.85
N LEU A 196 -14.24 -1.26 -1.49
CA LEU A 196 -15.58 -1.20 -0.92
C LEU A 196 -16.49 -0.42 -1.87
N HIS A 197 -17.62 -1.03 -2.27
CA HIS A 197 -18.61 -0.40 -3.14
C HIS A 197 -19.90 -0.15 -2.35
N CYS A 198 -20.34 1.11 -2.29
CA CYS A 198 -21.63 1.47 -1.70
C CYS A 198 -22.76 1.18 -2.69
N ALA A 199 -23.30 -0.05 -2.66
CA ALA A 199 -24.38 -0.48 -3.54
C ALA A 199 -25.74 0.17 -3.20
N THR A 200 -26.03 0.37 -1.91
CA THR A 200 -27.29 0.99 -1.47
C THR A 200 -27.05 1.77 -0.19
N MET A 201 -27.63 2.97 -0.11
CA MET A 201 -27.63 3.79 1.11
C MET A 201 -29.07 4.24 1.39
N ASP A 202 -29.55 4.00 2.62
CA ASP A 202 -30.89 4.47 3.01
C ASP A 202 -30.87 6.01 3.11
N PRO A 203 -31.77 6.73 2.42
CA PRO A 203 -31.83 8.19 2.48
C PRO A 203 -32.05 8.76 3.88
N ASP A 204 -32.69 7.99 4.77
CA ASP A 204 -32.98 8.39 6.15
C ASP A 204 -31.89 7.91 7.14
N LEU A 205 -30.79 7.33 6.64
CA LEU A 205 -29.68 6.87 7.48
C LEU A 205 -29.00 8.05 8.19
N ILE A 206 -28.89 7.94 9.51
CA ILE A 206 -28.09 8.85 10.34
C ILE A 206 -26.80 8.13 10.73
N GLY A 207 -25.66 8.67 10.28
CA GLY A 207 -24.34 8.07 10.48
C GLY A 207 -23.92 7.16 9.31
N GLY A 208 -22.99 6.24 9.56
CA GLY A 208 -22.47 5.33 8.53
C GLY A 208 -21.37 5.96 7.67
N GLU A 209 -20.80 7.08 8.10
CA GLU A 209 -19.66 7.72 7.44
C GLU A 209 -18.48 6.75 7.34
N SER A 210 -17.89 6.67 6.15
CA SER A 210 -16.59 6.02 6.00
C SER A 210 -15.48 6.95 6.49
N VAL A 211 -14.56 6.40 7.28
CA VAL A 211 -13.43 7.14 7.85
C VAL A 211 -12.12 6.43 7.50
N LEU A 212 -11.18 7.17 6.94
CA LEU A 212 -9.82 6.71 6.65
C LEU A 212 -8.82 7.41 7.53
N ILE A 213 -7.81 6.65 7.96
CA ILE A 213 -6.70 7.15 8.77
C ILE A 213 -5.39 6.77 8.08
N ASP A 214 -4.51 7.76 7.92
CA ASP A 214 -3.13 7.54 7.50
C ASP A 214 -2.31 6.94 8.66
N GLY A 215 -2.34 5.61 8.77
CA GLY A 215 -1.67 4.88 9.84
C GLY A 215 -0.16 5.11 9.87
N MET A 216 0.47 5.26 8.70
CA MET A 216 1.92 5.51 8.60
C MET A 216 2.26 6.91 9.11
N ALA A 217 1.53 7.94 8.69
CA ALA A 217 1.73 9.30 9.18
C ALA A 217 1.43 9.43 10.68
N ALA A 218 0.42 8.69 11.18
CA ALA A 218 0.15 8.58 12.60
C ALA A 218 1.34 7.94 13.34
N ALA A 219 1.87 6.82 12.84
CA ALA A 219 3.04 6.16 13.44
C ALA A 219 4.29 7.04 13.42
N GLU A 220 4.52 7.82 12.36
CA GLU A 220 5.60 8.81 12.32
C GLU A 220 5.42 9.91 13.36
N LYS A 221 4.19 10.42 13.53
CA LYS A 221 3.90 11.38 14.58
C LYS A 221 4.11 10.77 15.96
N PHE A 222 3.71 9.52 16.15
CA PHE A 222 3.88 8.76 17.38
C PHE A 222 5.35 8.60 17.76
N ARG A 223 6.21 8.30 16.78
CA ARG A 223 7.67 8.23 16.96
C ARG A 223 8.23 9.51 17.57
N GLN A 224 7.73 10.67 17.11
CA GLN A 224 8.21 11.98 17.58
C GLN A 224 7.72 12.32 19.00
N ILE A 225 6.46 12.01 19.32
CA ILE A 225 5.83 12.45 20.58
C ILE A 225 5.95 11.43 21.71
N ALA A 226 6.13 10.15 21.39
CA ALA A 226 6.16 9.03 22.34
C ALA A 226 7.15 7.94 21.89
N PRO A 227 8.46 8.24 21.77
CA PRO A 227 9.45 7.33 21.18
C PRO A 227 9.59 5.97 21.89
N ASP A 228 9.40 5.92 23.21
CA ASP A 228 9.46 4.65 23.96
C ASP A 228 8.24 3.75 23.69
N HIS A 229 7.05 4.36 23.55
CA HIS A 229 5.86 3.63 23.13
C HIS A 229 5.97 3.19 21.67
N PHE A 230 6.47 4.05 20.79
CA PHE A 230 6.77 3.69 19.41
C PHE A 230 7.71 2.48 19.33
N ARG A 231 8.84 2.50 20.06
CA ARG A 231 9.76 1.37 20.13
C ARG A 231 9.05 0.09 20.59
N THR A 232 8.19 0.19 21.59
CA THR A 232 7.40 -0.95 22.06
C THR A 232 6.53 -1.53 20.95
N LEU A 233 5.83 -0.70 20.17
CA LEU A 233 4.98 -1.15 19.05
C LEU A 233 5.77 -1.75 17.87
N VAL A 234 7.06 -1.43 17.75
CA VAL A 234 7.99 -2.03 16.78
C VAL A 234 8.52 -3.38 17.27
N THR A 235 8.85 -3.50 18.56
CA THR A 235 9.56 -4.68 19.09
C THR A 235 8.67 -5.75 19.70
N CYS A 236 7.47 -5.38 20.17
CA CYS A 236 6.53 -6.28 20.81
C CYS A 236 5.42 -6.66 19.83
N PRO A 237 5.41 -7.90 19.29
CA PRO A 237 4.37 -8.32 18.37
C PRO A 237 3.01 -8.43 19.05
N ALA A 238 1.97 -7.96 18.34
CA ALA A 238 0.58 -8.28 18.64
C ALA A 238 0.25 -9.69 18.15
N THR A 239 -0.75 -10.31 18.79
CA THR A 239 -1.31 -11.59 18.35
C THR A 239 -2.61 -11.32 17.60
N PHE A 240 -2.69 -11.64 16.30
CA PHE A 240 -3.94 -11.58 15.55
C PHE A 240 -4.52 -12.98 15.38
N VAL A 241 -5.84 -13.14 15.60
CA VAL A 241 -6.51 -14.44 15.61
C VAL A 241 -7.82 -14.45 14.84
N LYS A 242 -8.08 -15.56 14.16
CA LYS A 242 -9.41 -15.93 13.65
C LYS A 242 -9.68 -17.39 14.03
N GLN A 243 -10.67 -17.60 14.89
CA GLN A 243 -11.07 -18.92 15.41
C GLN A 243 -12.59 -19.12 15.26
N ARG A 244 -13.11 -18.97 14.05
CA ARG A 244 -14.54 -19.13 13.69
C ARG A 244 -14.66 -19.63 12.26
N ASP A 245 -15.84 -20.15 11.91
CA ASP A 245 -16.19 -20.53 10.52
C ASP A 245 -15.23 -21.58 9.92
N GLY A 246 -14.75 -22.51 10.73
CA GLY A 246 -13.78 -23.53 10.31
C GLY A 246 -12.34 -23.02 10.15
N ALA A 247 -12.08 -21.72 10.37
CA ALA A 247 -10.75 -21.15 10.39
C ALA A 247 -10.14 -21.21 11.79
N CYS A 248 -8.86 -21.59 11.87
CA CYS A 248 -8.04 -21.46 13.06
C CYS A 248 -6.68 -20.88 12.63
N MET A 249 -6.60 -19.56 12.67
CA MET A 249 -5.43 -18.81 12.24
C MET A 249 -4.93 -17.96 13.40
N THR A 250 -3.62 -17.93 13.58
CA THR A 250 -2.93 -17.08 14.56
C THR A 250 -1.66 -16.58 13.91
N TYR A 251 -1.46 -15.26 13.93
CA TYR A 251 -0.28 -14.65 13.36
C TYR A 251 0.26 -13.56 14.30
N LEU A 252 1.56 -13.56 14.52
CA LEU A 252 2.24 -12.59 15.38
C LEU A 252 2.95 -11.57 14.50
N ARG A 253 2.67 -10.28 14.69
CA ARG A 253 3.38 -9.20 14.00
C ARG A 253 3.38 -7.91 14.82
N PRO A 254 4.44 -7.08 14.73
CA PRO A 254 4.44 -5.74 15.32
C PRO A 254 3.33 -4.85 14.76
N HIS A 255 2.87 -3.90 15.56
CA HIS A 255 1.94 -2.87 15.09
C HIS A 255 2.62 -1.89 14.11
N VAL A 256 3.93 -1.65 14.26
CA VAL A 256 4.71 -0.81 13.35
C VAL A 256 5.87 -1.63 12.79
N VAL A 257 5.99 -1.70 11.47
CA VAL A 257 7.07 -2.44 10.79
C VAL A 257 8.04 -1.44 10.18
N LEU A 258 9.33 -1.63 10.44
CA LEU A 258 10.41 -0.83 9.87
C LEU A 258 11.06 -1.59 8.72
N LYS A 259 11.51 -0.85 7.70
CA LYS A 259 12.28 -1.38 6.57
C LYS A 259 13.48 -2.17 7.08
N GLU A 260 13.71 -3.36 6.52
CA GLU A 260 14.89 -4.15 6.89
C GLU A 260 16.18 -3.36 6.69
N GLY A 261 17.08 -3.46 7.66
CA GLY A 261 18.33 -2.71 7.69
C GLY A 261 19.43 -3.49 8.37
N PRO A 262 20.69 -3.07 8.20
CA PRO A 262 21.84 -3.76 8.79
C PRO A 262 21.83 -3.73 10.31
N ASP A 263 21.25 -2.68 10.91
CA ASP A 263 21.00 -2.58 12.35
C ASP A 263 19.50 -2.70 12.63
N MET A 264 19.12 -3.81 13.26
CA MET A 264 17.72 -4.08 13.62
C MET A 264 17.24 -3.24 14.81
N ASN A 265 18.16 -2.62 15.56
CA ASN A 265 17.83 -1.73 16.68
C ASN A 265 17.65 -0.27 16.25
N ASP A 266 17.96 0.06 15.00
CA ASP A 266 17.71 1.38 14.45
C ASP A 266 16.20 1.59 14.27
N ILE A 267 15.65 2.46 15.13
CA ILE A 267 14.23 2.82 15.15
C ILE A 267 13.89 3.97 14.19
N ASP A 268 14.91 4.64 13.65
CA ASP A 268 14.79 5.76 12.71
C ASP A 268 14.65 5.27 11.26
N ARG A 269 14.69 3.95 11.04
CA ARG A 269 14.40 3.32 9.75
C ARG A 269 12.99 3.67 9.27
N GLU A 270 12.84 3.71 7.95
CA GLU A 270 11.57 3.97 7.27
C GLU A 270 10.46 3.03 7.79
N ILE A 271 9.31 3.59 8.15
CA ILE A 271 8.11 2.80 8.44
C ILE A 271 7.59 2.25 7.11
N VAL A 272 7.39 0.94 7.00
CA VAL A 272 6.93 0.28 5.78
C VAL A 272 5.56 -0.37 5.90
N ALA A 273 5.06 -0.56 7.13
CA ALA A 273 3.69 -1.00 7.35
C ALA A 273 3.22 -0.63 8.76
N VAL A 274 1.90 -0.47 8.88
CA VAL A 274 1.18 -0.50 10.16
C VAL A 274 0.27 -1.72 10.16
N ASN A 275 0.10 -2.34 11.33
CA ASN A 275 -0.83 -3.43 11.58
C ASN A 275 -1.72 -3.05 12.75
N TRP A 276 -2.94 -2.62 12.48
CA TRP A 276 -3.88 -2.20 13.49
C TRP A 276 -5.24 -2.83 13.25
N SER A 277 -5.64 -3.76 14.10
CA SER A 277 -6.88 -4.51 13.92
C SER A 277 -7.47 -5.00 15.25
N PRO A 278 -7.89 -4.08 16.15
CA PRO A 278 -8.37 -4.44 17.49
C PRO A 278 -9.46 -5.53 17.53
N PRO A 279 -10.44 -5.58 16.60
CA PRO A 279 -11.46 -6.64 16.61
C PRO A 279 -10.91 -8.07 16.42
N PHE A 280 -9.70 -8.20 15.90
CA PHE A 280 -9.04 -9.48 15.61
C PHE A 280 -7.79 -9.71 16.47
N GLU A 281 -7.54 -8.88 17.49
CA GLU A 281 -6.47 -9.13 18.45
C GLU A 281 -6.85 -10.27 19.42
N GLY A 282 -5.93 -11.21 19.60
CA GLY A 282 -6.06 -12.36 20.48
C GLY A 282 -5.21 -12.24 21.74
N PRO A 283 -5.10 -13.34 22.52
CA PRO A 283 -4.25 -13.37 23.70
C PRO A 283 -2.80 -12.99 23.40
N LEU A 284 -2.25 -12.08 24.20
CA LEU A 284 -0.90 -11.56 24.01
C LEU A 284 0.16 -12.63 24.32
N CYS A 285 1.03 -12.90 23.35
CA CYS A 285 2.10 -13.89 23.45
C CYS A 285 3.45 -13.24 23.78
N LEU A 286 3.50 -12.43 24.85
CA LEU A 286 4.70 -11.71 25.28
C LEU A 286 5.20 -12.16 26.66
N PRO A 287 6.50 -11.99 26.95
CA PRO A 287 7.04 -12.10 28.30
C PRO A 287 6.32 -11.16 29.29
N PRO A 288 6.07 -11.57 30.56
CA PRO A 288 5.31 -10.78 31.54
C PRO A 288 5.84 -9.36 31.79
N ASP A 289 7.15 -9.16 31.70
CA ASP A 289 7.83 -7.88 31.87
C ASP A 289 7.55 -6.88 30.73
N GLN A 290 7.13 -7.37 29.56
CA GLN A 290 6.79 -6.53 28.40
C GLN A 290 5.30 -6.16 28.34
N VAL A 291 4.42 -6.94 28.99
CA VAL A 291 2.95 -6.80 28.91
C VAL A 291 2.48 -5.40 29.27
N ARG A 292 3.00 -4.81 30.36
CA ARG A 292 2.58 -3.48 30.82
C ARG A 292 2.95 -2.39 29.81
N SER A 293 4.18 -2.44 29.30
CA SER A 293 4.66 -1.48 28.29
C SER A 293 3.87 -1.60 27.00
N TYR A 294 3.56 -2.84 26.58
CA TYR A 294 2.73 -3.10 25.40
C TYR A 294 1.36 -2.45 25.52
N TYR A 295 0.59 -2.72 26.59
CA TYR A 295 -0.74 -2.14 26.76
C TYR A 295 -0.72 -0.61 26.91
N ALA A 296 0.32 -0.05 27.55
CA ALA A 296 0.48 1.40 27.64
C ALA A 296 0.74 2.02 26.25
N ALA A 297 1.57 1.39 25.42
CA ALA A 297 1.85 1.84 24.07
C ALA A 297 0.64 1.67 23.13
N HIS A 298 -0.06 0.54 23.23
CA HIS A 298 -1.28 0.24 22.48
C HIS A 298 -2.37 1.28 22.77
N ALA A 299 -2.70 1.52 24.04
CA ALA A 299 -3.70 2.52 24.42
C ALA A 299 -3.30 3.96 24.02
N ALA A 300 -2.01 4.28 24.04
CA ALA A 300 -1.52 5.59 23.58
C ALA A 300 -1.69 5.76 22.06
N PHE A 301 -1.43 4.70 21.28
CA PHE A 301 -1.61 4.72 19.84
C PHE A 301 -3.09 4.71 19.44
N GLU A 302 -3.92 3.90 20.11
CA GLU A 302 -5.38 3.90 19.95
C GLU A 302 -5.95 5.31 20.09
N ARG A 303 -5.57 6.03 21.16
CA ARG A 303 -5.97 7.44 21.36
C ARG A 303 -5.52 8.39 20.25
N MET A 304 -4.40 8.12 19.60
CA MET A 304 -3.88 8.97 18.53
C MET A 304 -4.68 8.80 17.23
N ILE A 305 -5.22 7.60 16.98
CA ILE A 305 -6.00 7.30 15.77
C ILE A 305 -7.52 7.28 16.03
N ASP A 306 -7.95 7.50 17.27
CA ASP A 306 -9.36 7.58 17.65
C ASP A 306 -10.03 8.80 16.98
N ASN A 307 -10.90 8.51 16.01
CA ASN A 307 -11.61 9.52 15.23
C ASN A 307 -12.76 10.21 15.99
N SER A 308 -13.11 9.71 17.18
CA SER A 308 -14.18 10.28 18.02
C SER A 308 -13.69 11.46 18.87
N LEU A 309 -12.38 11.63 19.02
CA LEU A 309 -11.78 12.70 19.82
C LEU A 309 -11.83 14.04 19.06
N GLN A 310 -12.19 15.11 19.77
CA GLN A 310 -12.35 16.46 19.19
C GLN A 310 -11.05 17.05 18.64
N THR A 311 -9.89 16.56 19.10
CA THR A 311 -8.58 16.88 18.53
C THR A 311 -8.38 16.06 17.26
N ARG A 312 -9.03 16.48 16.17
CA ARG A 312 -8.82 15.90 14.84
C ARG A 312 -7.40 16.19 14.37
N ASP A 313 -6.46 15.31 14.70
CA ASP A 313 -5.17 15.33 14.04
C ASP A 313 -5.37 15.10 12.52
N SER A 314 -4.46 15.67 11.73
CA SER A 314 -4.56 15.85 10.27
C SER A 314 -4.55 14.56 9.43
N PHE A 315 -4.72 13.39 10.04
CA PHE A 315 -4.56 12.08 9.41
C PHE A 315 -5.90 11.42 9.04
N VAL A 316 -7.02 12.05 9.43
CA VAL A 316 -8.37 11.52 9.26
C VAL A 316 -9.06 12.18 8.07
N THR A 317 -9.61 11.39 7.14
CA THR A 317 -10.54 11.87 6.10
C THR A 317 -11.85 11.10 6.19
N ALA A 318 -12.97 11.82 6.22
CA ALA A 318 -14.30 11.24 6.14
C ALA A 318 -14.92 11.51 4.76
N PHE A 319 -15.57 10.51 4.18
CA PHE A 319 -16.29 10.66 2.91
C PHE A 319 -17.62 9.89 2.95
N LEU A 320 -18.59 10.40 2.20
CA LEU A 320 -19.89 9.79 1.97
C LEU A 320 -20.39 10.20 0.59
N SER A 321 -20.72 9.24 -0.26
CA SER A 321 -21.79 9.34 -1.24
C SER A 321 -22.14 7.99 -1.87
N GLU A 322 -23.42 7.86 -2.20
CA GLU A 322 -23.99 6.74 -2.95
C GLU A 322 -23.30 6.58 -4.32
N GLY A 323 -23.02 5.34 -4.74
CA GLY A 323 -22.33 5.05 -6.02
C GLY A 323 -20.82 5.33 -6.01
N GLU A 324 -20.23 5.50 -4.84
CA GLU A 324 -18.78 5.53 -4.64
C GLU A 324 -18.19 4.16 -4.33
N LEU A 325 -17.02 3.92 -4.91
CA LEU A 325 -16.12 2.85 -4.52
C LEU A 325 -14.88 3.47 -3.87
N ALA A 326 -14.64 3.11 -2.62
CA ALA A 326 -13.45 3.50 -1.88
C ALA A 326 -12.42 2.39 -1.99
N GLN A 327 -11.23 2.77 -2.42
CA GLN A 327 -10.10 1.86 -2.44
C GLN A 327 -9.09 2.27 -1.40
N LEU A 328 -8.67 1.32 -0.58
CA LEU A 328 -7.72 1.51 0.52
C LEU A 328 -6.49 0.67 0.26
N GLY A 329 -5.31 1.31 0.25
CA GLY A 329 -4.03 0.65 0.45
C GLY A 329 -3.83 0.42 1.94
N GLU A 330 -3.58 -0.83 2.31
CA GLU A 330 -3.26 -1.22 3.69
C GLU A 330 -1.78 -1.11 4.03
#